data_AF-A0ABD1BJJ4-F1
#
_entry.id   AF-A0ABD1BJJ4-F1
#
_cell.length_a   1.000
_cell.length_b   1.000
_cell.length_c   1.000
_cell.angle_alpha   90.00
_cell.angle_beta   90.00
_cell.angle_gamma   90.00
#
_symmetry.space_group_name_H-M   'P 1'
#
loop_
_entity.id
_entity.type
_entity.pdbx_description
1 polymer ?
#
loop_
_entity_poly.entity_id
_entity_poly.type
_entity_poly.pdbx_seq_one_letter_code
_entity_poly.pdbx_strand_id
1 'polypeptide(L)'
;MSSLDFEEDFEEAGHKLLKIRLEPGQEMELCVMVLGCCTEERIYRSFYGYLAHRFCLRSKVYRECFENLFVQQYSMVHRFDTNKLMSVATFFAQLLATDALPWHVLAYVRLTEEDTTSSSRIFLKTLFGKLAEQLGIKVLNEKLQDPTMEETFESIFPKDHINNIVFSINFFTAIGLEGLTQKLRQLIAKRKKLEIYSGDDEMERKRRRRIRG
;
A
#
# COMPACT_ATOMS: atom_id res chain seq x y z
N MET A 1 26.09 12.87 -13.95
CA MET A 1 24.95 13.68 -13.46
C MET A 1 24.94 13.53 -11.96
N SER A 2 25.28 14.59 -11.25
CA SER A 2 25.44 14.56 -9.79
C SER A 2 24.07 14.66 -9.11
N SER A 3 23.96 14.20 -7.86
CA SER A 3 22.71 14.28 -7.09
C SER A 3 22.20 15.71 -6.90
N LEU A 4 23.10 16.71 -6.96
CA LEU A 4 22.80 18.14 -6.89
C LEU A 4 22.09 18.66 -8.15
N ASP A 5 22.50 18.18 -9.34
CA ASP A 5 21.86 18.58 -10.61
C ASP A 5 20.38 18.11 -10.65
N PHE A 6 20.08 16.98 -10.01
CA PHE A 6 18.71 16.46 -9.91
C PHE A 6 17.84 17.23 -8.92
N GLU A 7 18.40 17.70 -7.81
CA GLU A 7 17.69 18.52 -6.82
C GLU A 7 17.31 19.88 -7.39
N GLU A 8 18.21 20.51 -8.16
CA GLU A 8 17.91 21.78 -8.83
C GLU A 8 16.80 21.64 -9.89
N ASP A 9 16.78 20.53 -10.64
CA ASP A 9 15.82 20.32 -11.74
C ASP A 9 14.36 20.25 -11.27
N PHE A 10 14.05 19.53 -10.18
CA PHE A 10 12.66 19.40 -9.70
C PHE A 10 12.19 20.64 -8.94
N GLU A 11 13.08 21.29 -8.19
CA GLU A 11 12.78 22.53 -7.49
C GLU A 11 12.45 23.64 -8.49
N GLU A 12 13.25 23.77 -9.55
CA GLU A 12 13.03 24.75 -10.61
C GLU A 12 11.77 24.43 -11.43
N ALA A 13 11.53 23.15 -11.78
CA ALA A 13 10.30 22.74 -12.46
C ALA A 13 9.06 23.01 -11.61
N GLY A 14 9.09 22.65 -10.32
CA GLY A 14 8.02 22.93 -9.38
C GLY A 14 7.77 24.42 -9.22
N HIS A 15 8.83 25.22 -9.11
CA HIS A 15 8.73 26.67 -9.01
C HIS A 15 8.16 27.31 -10.28
N LYS A 16 8.53 26.82 -11.47
CA LYS A 16 7.97 27.25 -12.76
C LYS A 16 6.50 26.88 -12.89
N LEU A 17 6.14 25.63 -12.61
CA LEU A 17 4.76 25.14 -12.72
C LEU A 17 3.83 25.86 -11.72
N LEU A 18 4.31 26.16 -10.51
CA LEU A 18 3.55 26.93 -9.52
C LEU A 18 3.38 28.42 -9.86
N LYS A 19 4.15 28.96 -10.81
CA LYS A 19 3.97 30.33 -11.33
C LYS A 19 2.88 30.39 -12.42
N ILE A 20 2.50 29.25 -12.99
CA ILE A 20 1.37 29.18 -13.91
C ILE A 20 0.11 29.46 -13.09
N ARG A 21 -0.63 30.51 -13.47
CA ARG A 21 -1.94 30.79 -12.90
C ARG A 21 -2.91 29.74 -13.43
N LEU A 22 -3.19 28.74 -12.60
CA LEU A 22 -4.25 27.77 -12.86
C LEU A 22 -5.58 28.40 -12.48
N GLU A 23 -6.59 28.17 -13.33
CA GLU A 23 -7.98 28.42 -12.98
C GLU A 23 -8.43 27.34 -11.98
N PRO A 24 -9.34 27.66 -11.03
CA PRO A 24 -9.90 26.68 -10.12
C PRO A 24 -10.50 25.49 -10.88
N GLY A 25 -10.04 24.27 -10.57
CA GLY A 25 -10.44 23.03 -11.23
C GLY A 25 -9.38 22.43 -12.16
N GLN A 26 -8.36 23.19 -12.56
CA GLN A 26 -7.26 22.70 -13.40
C GLN A 26 -6.19 21.92 -12.60
N GLU A 27 -6.25 21.94 -11.27
CA GLU A 27 -5.30 21.24 -10.41
C GLU A 27 -5.28 19.73 -10.69
N MET A 28 -6.46 19.14 -10.93
CA MET A 28 -6.58 17.73 -11.28
C MET A 28 -5.87 17.42 -12.61
N GLU A 29 -6.07 18.26 -13.63
CA GLU A 29 -5.42 18.08 -14.94
C GLU A 29 -3.90 18.12 -14.80
N LEU A 30 -3.37 19.01 -13.96
CA LEU A 30 -1.94 19.08 -13.67
C LEU A 30 -1.45 17.80 -12.97
N CYS A 31 -2.17 17.30 -11.95
CA CYS A 31 -1.84 16.05 -11.29
C CYS A 31 -1.87 14.85 -12.26
N VAL A 32 -2.87 14.78 -13.13
CA VAL A 32 -2.99 13.76 -14.19
C VAL A 32 -1.81 13.85 -15.15
N MET A 33 -1.43 15.06 -15.57
CA MET A 33 -0.29 15.28 -16.46
C MET A 33 1.02 14.83 -15.83
N VAL A 34 1.28 15.21 -14.58
CA VAL A 34 2.50 14.81 -13.84
C VAL A 34 2.62 13.30 -13.75
N LEU A 35 1.53 12.61 -13.37
CA LEU A 35 1.53 11.16 -13.31
C LEU A 35 1.61 10.52 -14.70
N GLY A 36 0.94 11.10 -15.71
CA GLY A 36 1.01 10.67 -17.10
C GLY A 36 2.44 10.66 -17.62
N CYS A 37 3.15 11.78 -17.49
CA CYS A 37 4.58 11.89 -17.82
C CYS A 37 5.43 10.86 -17.07
N CYS A 38 5.17 10.64 -15.77
CA CYS A 38 5.87 9.62 -14.99
C CYS A 38 5.68 8.20 -15.56
N THR A 39 4.53 7.90 -16.16
CA THR A 39 4.24 6.57 -16.71
C THR A 39 4.71 6.33 -18.14
N GLU A 40 4.96 7.40 -18.91
CA GLU A 40 5.52 7.29 -20.27
C GLU A 40 7.04 7.05 -20.26
N GLU A 41 7.70 7.34 -19.14
CA GLU A 41 9.13 7.13 -18.95
C GLU A 41 9.45 5.64 -18.84
N ARG A 42 10.44 5.16 -19.60
CA ARG A 42 10.87 3.76 -19.57
C ARG A 42 11.37 3.32 -18.20
N ILE A 43 11.96 4.25 -17.44
CA ILE A 43 12.49 4.04 -16.10
C ILE A 43 11.92 5.11 -15.20
N TYR A 44 11.36 4.71 -14.06
CA TYR A 44 10.84 5.65 -13.08
C TYR A 44 11.90 6.68 -12.66
N ARG A 45 11.54 7.96 -12.69
CA ARG A 45 12.37 9.07 -12.18
C ARG A 45 11.74 9.62 -10.91
N SER A 46 12.51 9.63 -9.82
CA SER A 46 12.09 10.18 -8.51
C SER A 46 11.66 11.65 -8.58
N PHE A 47 12.12 12.38 -9.59
CA PHE A 47 11.68 13.73 -9.96
C PHE A 47 10.15 13.90 -9.85
N TYR A 48 9.36 13.00 -10.43
CA TYR A 48 7.90 13.14 -10.46
C TYR A 48 7.27 13.01 -9.07
N GLY A 49 7.78 12.08 -8.25
CA GLY A 49 7.33 11.94 -6.87
C GLY A 49 7.67 13.15 -6.00
N TYR A 50 8.86 13.76 -6.19
CA TYR A 50 9.24 14.98 -5.46
C TYR A 50 8.41 16.19 -5.90
N LEU A 51 8.18 16.33 -7.20
CA LEU A 51 7.32 17.37 -7.75
C LEU A 51 5.88 17.27 -7.20
N ALA A 52 5.32 16.06 -7.16
CA ALA A 52 4.00 15.82 -6.59
C ALA A 52 3.95 16.09 -5.07
N HIS A 53 4.98 15.70 -4.32
CA HIS A 53 5.12 16.03 -2.91
C HIS A 53 5.08 17.56 -2.68
N ARG A 54 5.80 18.33 -3.50
CA ARG A 54 5.80 19.80 -3.45
C ARG A 54 4.42 20.40 -3.70
N PHE A 55 3.66 19.85 -4.65
CA PHE A 55 2.27 20.26 -4.87
C PHE A 55 1.39 19.99 -3.64
N CYS A 56 1.50 18.79 -3.04
CA CYS A 56 0.76 18.45 -1.82
C CYS A 56 1.07 19.38 -0.64
N LEU A 57 2.34 19.77 -0.46
CA LEU A 57 2.73 20.73 0.59
C LEU A 57 2.17 22.14 0.34
N ARG A 58 1.92 22.50 -0.91
CA ARG A 58 1.47 23.84 -1.29
C ARG A 58 -0.02 24.04 -1.10
N SER A 59 -0.84 23.04 -1.44
CA SER A 59 -2.31 23.13 -1.35
C SER A 59 -2.94 21.79 -1.04
N LYS A 60 -3.93 21.79 -0.15
CA LYS A 60 -4.77 20.62 0.16
C LYS A 60 -5.51 20.10 -1.07
N VAL A 61 -5.84 20.98 -2.03
CA VAL A 61 -6.51 20.60 -3.28
C VAL A 61 -5.67 19.61 -4.08
N TYR A 62 -4.36 19.84 -4.21
CA TYR A 62 -3.48 18.89 -4.92
C TYR A 62 -3.40 17.55 -4.23
N ARG A 63 -3.39 17.55 -2.89
CA ARG A 63 -3.42 16.31 -2.12
C ARG A 63 -4.70 15.52 -2.40
N GLU A 64 -5.86 16.17 -2.37
CA GLU A 64 -7.14 15.55 -2.73
C GLU A 64 -7.16 15.05 -4.18
N CYS A 65 -6.55 15.79 -5.12
CA CYS A 65 -6.38 15.33 -6.50
C CYS A 65 -5.54 14.05 -6.58
N PHE A 66 -4.40 13.97 -5.88
CA PHE A 66 -3.57 12.78 -5.85
C PHE A 66 -4.21 11.61 -5.10
N GLU A 67 -5.03 11.86 -4.07
CA GLU A 67 -5.82 10.81 -3.40
C GLU A 67 -6.82 10.19 -4.39
N ASN A 68 -7.57 11.03 -5.10
CA ASN A 68 -8.50 10.58 -6.13
C ASN A 68 -7.79 9.82 -7.26
N LEU A 69 -6.61 10.31 -7.68
CA LEU A 69 -5.79 9.61 -8.66
C LEU A 69 -5.34 8.25 -8.17
N PHE A 70 -4.92 8.11 -6.91
CA PHE A 70 -4.54 6.80 -6.36
C PHE A 70 -5.67 5.78 -6.55
N VAL A 71 -6.90 6.15 -6.15
CA VAL A 71 -8.08 5.29 -6.24
C VAL A 71 -8.41 4.95 -7.70
N GLN A 72 -8.41 5.96 -8.58
CA GLN A 72 -8.64 5.76 -10.01
C GLN A 72 -7.62 4.83 -10.64
N GLN A 73 -6.33 5.06 -10.40
CA GLN A 73 -5.26 4.22 -10.94
C GLN A 73 -5.34 2.79 -10.40
N TYR A 74 -5.58 2.63 -9.09
CA TYR A 74 -5.69 1.30 -8.49
C TYR A 74 -6.86 0.51 -9.07
N SER A 75 -8.01 1.14 -9.33
CA SER A 75 -9.16 0.49 -9.97
C SER A 75 -8.89 -0.03 -11.39
N MET A 76 -7.89 0.56 -12.07
CA MET A 76 -7.55 0.27 -13.47
C MET A 76 -6.23 -0.51 -13.64
N VAL A 77 -5.58 -0.95 -12.55
CA VAL A 77 -4.27 -1.65 -12.62
C VAL A 77 -4.26 -2.86 -13.55
N HIS A 78 -5.38 -3.56 -13.67
CA HIS A 78 -5.53 -4.71 -14.57
C HIS A 78 -5.32 -4.36 -16.06
N ARG A 79 -5.39 -3.07 -16.43
CA ARG A 79 -5.21 -2.58 -17.81
C ARG A 79 -3.79 -2.09 -18.09
N PHE A 80 -2.92 -2.04 -17.09
CA PHE A 80 -1.57 -1.50 -17.23
C PHE A 80 -0.57 -2.60 -17.55
N ASP A 81 0.44 -2.25 -18.35
CA ASP A 81 1.63 -3.08 -18.51
C ASP A 81 2.51 -3.03 -17.24
N THR A 82 3.47 -3.95 -17.16
CA THR A 82 4.36 -4.10 -16.01
C THR A 82 5.14 -2.83 -15.68
N ASN A 83 5.64 -2.09 -16.67
CA ASN A 83 6.44 -0.89 -16.41
C ASN A 83 5.56 0.21 -15.82
N LYS A 84 4.37 0.42 -16.40
CA LYS A 84 3.39 1.37 -15.89
C LYS A 84 2.96 1.03 -14.47
N LEU A 85 2.70 -0.25 -14.16
CA LEU A 85 2.40 -0.70 -12.80
C LEU A 85 3.49 -0.31 -11.80
N MET A 86 4.75 -0.57 -12.15
CA MET A 86 5.88 -0.26 -11.29
C MET A 86 6.07 1.25 -11.10
N SER A 87 5.93 2.04 -12.17
CA SER A 87 6.07 3.50 -12.11
C SER A 87 4.99 4.13 -11.24
N VAL A 88 3.71 3.76 -11.43
CA VAL A 88 2.60 4.29 -10.60
C VAL A 88 2.75 3.87 -9.14
N ALA A 89 3.08 2.60 -8.88
CA ALA A 89 3.29 2.12 -7.51
C ALA A 89 4.46 2.83 -6.82
N THR A 90 5.57 3.06 -7.52
CA THR A 90 6.75 3.77 -6.98
C THR A 90 6.43 5.23 -6.69
N PHE A 91 5.70 5.90 -7.58
CA PHE A 91 5.24 7.28 -7.40
C PHE A 91 4.42 7.43 -6.11
N PHE A 92 3.41 6.60 -5.91
CA PHE A 92 2.55 6.68 -4.73
C PHE A 92 3.22 6.19 -3.45
N ALA A 93 4.15 5.23 -3.53
CA ALA A 93 4.98 4.86 -2.38
C ALA A 93 5.75 6.07 -1.84
N GLN A 94 6.33 6.89 -2.72
CA GLN A 94 7.07 8.09 -2.32
C GLN A 94 6.17 9.14 -1.66
N LEU A 95 4.95 9.34 -2.16
CA LEU A 95 4.01 10.29 -1.55
C LEU A 95 3.51 9.82 -0.17
N LEU A 96 3.27 8.53 0.01
CA LEU A 96 2.89 7.94 1.29
C LEU A 96 4.04 7.97 2.31
N ALA A 97 5.26 7.63 1.88
CA ALA A 97 6.43 7.62 2.77
C ALA A 97 6.83 9.02 3.26
N THR A 98 6.55 10.06 2.45
CA THR A 98 6.82 11.46 2.81
C THR A 98 5.64 12.15 3.48
N ASP A 99 4.59 11.39 3.84
CA ASP A 99 3.33 11.89 4.44
C ASP A 99 2.66 13.03 3.62
N ALA A 100 2.96 13.12 2.31
CA ALA A 100 2.28 14.01 1.37
C ALA A 100 0.89 13.50 1.01
N LEU A 101 0.70 12.18 1.03
CA LEU A 101 -0.59 11.52 0.84
C LEU A 101 -0.99 10.81 2.14
N PRO A 102 -2.24 10.93 2.59
CA PRO A 102 -2.70 10.21 3.76
C PRO A 102 -2.84 8.71 3.47
N TRP A 103 -2.63 7.89 4.49
CA TRP A 103 -2.61 6.43 4.35
C TRP A 103 -4.01 5.81 4.15
N HIS A 104 -5.09 6.57 4.37
CA HIS A 104 -6.47 6.09 4.15
C HIS A 104 -6.77 5.70 2.71
N VAL A 105 -5.97 6.20 1.75
CA VAL A 105 -6.08 5.79 0.33
C VAL A 105 -5.89 4.28 0.15
N LEU A 106 -5.19 3.61 1.08
CA LEU A 106 -5.00 2.16 1.05
C LEU A 106 -6.27 1.37 1.40
N ALA A 107 -7.34 2.00 1.92
CA ALA A 107 -8.62 1.32 2.17
C ALA A 107 -9.26 0.71 0.91
N TYR A 108 -8.90 1.21 -0.28
CA TYR A 108 -9.38 0.70 -1.56
C TYR A 108 -8.64 -0.57 -2.03
N VAL A 109 -7.55 -0.94 -1.35
CA VAL A 109 -6.76 -2.13 -1.66
C VAL A 109 -7.35 -3.34 -0.98
N ARG A 110 -7.61 -4.41 -1.72
CA ARG A 110 -8.05 -5.70 -1.18
C ARG A 110 -7.01 -6.77 -1.47
N LEU A 111 -6.54 -7.45 -0.41
CA LEU A 111 -5.55 -8.52 -0.50
C LEU A 111 -6.17 -9.86 -0.11
N THR A 112 -7.07 -10.33 -0.98
CA THR A 112 -7.76 -11.62 -0.88
C THR A 112 -7.47 -12.46 -2.13
N GLU A 113 -7.72 -13.76 -2.06
CA GLU A 113 -7.57 -14.63 -3.23
C GLU A 113 -8.48 -14.23 -4.39
N GLU A 114 -9.70 -13.78 -4.09
CA GLU A 114 -10.73 -13.40 -5.06
C GLU A 114 -10.42 -12.05 -5.75
N ASP A 115 -9.98 -11.05 -4.99
CA ASP A 115 -9.79 -9.69 -5.52
C ASP A 115 -8.39 -9.45 -6.13
N THR A 116 -7.42 -10.33 -5.86
CA THR A 116 -6.02 -10.10 -6.21
C THR A 116 -5.64 -10.70 -7.57
N THR A 117 -5.64 -9.87 -8.60
CA THR A 117 -5.13 -10.17 -9.95
C THR A 117 -3.59 -10.13 -10.05
N SER A 118 -3.00 -10.71 -11.10
CA SER A 118 -1.55 -10.62 -11.37
C SER A 118 -1.02 -9.18 -11.42
N SER A 119 -1.76 -8.26 -12.05
CA SER A 119 -1.39 -6.84 -12.11
C SER A 119 -1.41 -6.17 -10.73
N SER A 120 -2.44 -6.46 -9.92
CA SER A 120 -2.50 -5.97 -8.54
C SER A 120 -1.36 -6.52 -7.67
N ARG A 121 -0.92 -7.77 -7.89
CA ARG A 121 0.26 -8.33 -7.20
C ARG A 121 1.54 -7.56 -7.53
N ILE A 122 1.77 -7.24 -8.79
CA ILE A 122 2.94 -6.45 -9.23
C ILE A 122 2.90 -5.05 -8.61
N PHE A 123 1.71 -4.41 -8.64
CA PHE A 123 1.50 -3.09 -8.05
C PHE A 123 1.82 -3.10 -6.55
N LEU A 124 1.18 -3.99 -5.79
CA LEU A 124 1.33 -4.06 -4.34
C LEU A 124 2.73 -4.50 -3.92
N LYS A 125 3.35 -5.43 -4.65
CA LYS A 125 4.76 -5.81 -4.45
C LYS A 125 5.67 -4.59 -4.57
N THR A 126 5.48 -3.80 -5.62
CA THR A 126 6.29 -2.59 -5.85
C THR A 126 6.01 -1.52 -4.80
N LEU A 127 4.74 -1.25 -4.50
CA LEU A 127 4.31 -0.25 -3.53
C LEU A 127 4.91 -0.52 -2.15
N PHE A 128 4.66 -1.70 -1.58
CA PHE A 128 5.17 -2.06 -0.25
C PHE A 128 6.68 -2.24 -0.23
N GLY A 129 7.28 -2.74 -1.32
CA GLY A 129 8.74 -2.82 -1.45
C GLY A 129 9.39 -1.45 -1.38
N LYS A 130 8.85 -0.45 -2.10
CA LYS A 130 9.36 0.93 -2.08
C LYS A 130 9.11 1.66 -0.77
N LEU A 131 7.96 1.42 -0.13
CA LEU A 131 7.69 1.90 1.22
C LEU A 131 8.71 1.34 2.23
N ALA A 132 9.02 0.05 2.15
CA ALA A 132 10.00 -0.59 3.03
C ALA A 132 11.43 -0.10 2.77
N GLU A 133 11.78 0.19 1.52
CA GLU A 133 13.08 0.77 1.15
C GLU A 133 13.26 2.19 1.73
N GLN A 134 12.20 3.03 1.69
CA GLN A 134 12.27 4.43 2.14
C GLN A 134 12.13 4.59 3.66
N LEU A 135 11.21 3.85 4.29
CA LEU A 135 10.90 3.99 5.71
C LEU A 135 11.68 3.00 6.59
N GLY A 136 12.11 1.88 6.01
CA GLY A 136 12.53 0.71 6.76
C GLY A 136 11.34 -0.10 7.30
N ILE A 137 11.55 -1.41 7.47
CA ILE A 137 10.49 -2.36 7.86
C ILE A 137 9.84 -2.02 9.21
N LYS A 138 10.62 -1.48 10.16
CA LYS A 138 10.14 -1.18 11.52
C LYS A 138 9.14 -0.03 11.51
N VAL A 139 9.51 1.10 10.89
CA VAL A 139 8.65 2.29 10.81
C VAL A 139 7.41 2.00 9.95
N LEU A 140 7.58 1.27 8.85
CA LEU A 140 6.45 0.84 8.03
C LEU A 140 5.47 -0.01 8.83
N ASN A 141 5.96 -0.98 9.62
CA ASN A 141 5.12 -1.79 10.47
C ASN A 141 4.41 -0.95 11.55
N GLU A 142 5.08 0.02 12.17
CA GLU A 142 4.46 0.92 13.14
C GLU A 142 3.28 1.70 12.52
N LYS A 143 3.45 2.27 11.31
CA LYS A 143 2.37 2.95 10.58
C LYS A 143 1.21 2.02 10.21
N LEU A 144 1.50 0.81 9.70
CA LEU A 144 0.47 -0.16 9.28
C LEU A 144 -0.26 -0.82 10.46
N GLN A 145 0.27 -0.67 11.67
CA GLN A 145 -0.28 -1.25 12.89
C GLN A 145 -0.91 -0.20 13.82
N ASP A 146 -1.07 1.04 13.34
CA ASP A 146 -1.73 2.13 14.03
C ASP A 146 -3.19 1.74 14.36
N PRO A 147 -3.60 1.73 15.65
CA PRO A 147 -4.96 1.41 16.05
C PRO A 147 -6.03 2.32 15.44
N THR A 148 -5.69 3.58 15.14
CA THR A 148 -6.63 4.55 14.54
C THR A 148 -6.93 4.26 13.07
N MET A 149 -6.08 3.46 12.42
CA MET A 149 -6.16 3.10 11.00
C MET A 149 -6.49 1.62 10.80
N GLU A 150 -6.87 0.91 11.86
CA GLU A 150 -7.10 -0.54 11.81
C GLU A 150 -8.17 -0.91 10.75
N GLU A 151 -9.28 -0.17 10.69
CA GLU A 151 -10.34 -0.37 9.70
C GLU A 151 -9.86 -0.08 8.27
N THR A 152 -8.96 0.90 8.09
CA THR A 152 -8.38 1.22 6.76
C THR A 152 -7.59 0.04 6.22
N PHE A 153 -6.84 -0.65 7.07
CA PHE A 153 -5.94 -1.71 6.63
C PHE A 153 -6.53 -3.12 6.76
N GLU A 154 -7.79 -3.26 7.20
CA GLU A 154 -8.46 -4.54 7.39
C GLU A 154 -8.45 -5.39 6.10
N SER A 155 -8.68 -4.75 4.95
CA SER A 155 -8.69 -5.41 3.65
C SER A 155 -7.31 -5.90 3.18
N ILE A 156 -6.22 -5.43 3.80
CA ILE A 156 -4.84 -5.83 3.52
C ILE A 156 -4.32 -6.80 4.58
N PHE A 157 -4.69 -6.58 5.84
CA PHE A 157 -4.35 -7.40 7.00
C PHE A 157 -5.63 -7.98 7.65
N PRO A 158 -6.32 -8.88 6.92
CA PRO A 158 -7.59 -9.44 7.36
C PRO A 158 -7.45 -10.17 8.70
N LYS A 159 -8.50 -10.13 9.53
CA LYS A 159 -8.63 -10.88 10.79
C LYS A 159 -9.86 -11.77 10.82
N ASP A 160 -10.57 -11.88 9.71
CA ASP A 160 -11.82 -12.59 9.51
C ASP A 160 -11.56 -14.10 9.26
N HIS A 161 -11.51 -14.52 8.00
CA HIS A 161 -11.37 -15.89 7.55
C HIS A 161 -9.91 -16.33 7.51
N ILE A 162 -9.64 -17.58 7.92
CA ILE A 162 -8.28 -18.15 7.95
C ILE A 162 -7.62 -18.07 6.57
N ASN A 163 -8.37 -18.30 5.49
CA ASN A 163 -7.84 -18.26 4.13
C ASN A 163 -7.32 -16.86 3.77
N ASN A 164 -8.06 -15.81 4.10
CA ASN A 164 -7.66 -14.42 3.86
C ASN A 164 -6.40 -14.07 4.66
N ILE A 165 -6.34 -14.49 5.94
CA ILE A 165 -5.16 -14.28 6.79
C ILE A 165 -3.93 -14.98 6.20
N VAL A 166 -4.06 -16.24 5.81
CA VAL A 166 -2.98 -17.03 5.20
C VAL A 166 -2.53 -16.42 3.87
N PHE A 167 -3.48 -15.95 3.06
CA PHE A 167 -3.19 -15.30 1.79
C PHE A 167 -2.35 -14.03 1.99
N SER A 168 -2.74 -13.15 2.91
CA SER A 168 -1.97 -11.94 3.24
C SER A 168 -0.57 -12.29 3.76
N ILE A 169 -0.45 -13.26 4.68
CA ILE A 169 0.83 -13.76 5.17
C ILE A 169 1.72 -14.24 4.02
N ASN A 170 1.18 -15.09 3.14
CA ASN A 170 1.93 -15.67 2.03
C ASN A 170 2.37 -14.60 1.03
N PHE A 171 1.50 -13.63 0.73
CA PHE A 171 1.83 -12.51 -0.15
C PHE A 171 3.04 -11.73 0.38
N PHE A 172 2.98 -11.26 1.63
CA PHE A 172 4.08 -10.47 2.21
C PHE A 172 5.36 -11.29 2.39
N THR A 173 5.25 -12.60 2.67
CA THR A 173 6.41 -13.50 2.71
C THR A 173 7.06 -13.62 1.34
N ALA A 174 6.26 -13.82 0.28
CA ALA A 174 6.77 -13.98 -1.09
C ALA A 174 7.49 -12.73 -1.62
N ILE A 175 7.17 -11.54 -1.10
CA ILE A 175 7.84 -10.29 -1.47
C ILE A 175 8.94 -9.88 -0.49
N GLY A 176 9.27 -10.71 0.51
CA GLY A 176 10.35 -10.46 1.47
C GLY A 176 10.01 -9.47 2.59
N LEU A 177 8.73 -9.19 2.83
CA LEU A 177 8.23 -8.24 3.83
C LEU A 177 7.46 -8.94 4.97
N GLU A 178 7.91 -10.14 5.35
CA GLU A 178 7.27 -10.98 6.38
C GLU A 178 7.14 -10.29 7.75
N GLY A 179 8.03 -9.33 8.06
CA GLY A 179 7.97 -8.51 9.27
C GLY A 179 6.64 -7.76 9.46
N LEU A 180 5.93 -7.44 8.37
CA LEU A 180 4.61 -6.77 8.41
C LEU A 180 3.48 -7.68 8.90
N THR A 181 3.70 -9.00 8.92
CA THR A 181 2.64 -9.99 9.17
C THR A 181 2.72 -10.67 10.53
N GLN A 182 3.53 -10.14 11.44
CA GLN A 182 3.78 -10.75 12.76
C GLN A 182 2.48 -10.95 13.57
N LYS A 183 1.59 -9.94 13.60
CA LYS A 183 0.30 -10.03 14.30
C LYS A 183 -0.61 -11.10 13.69
N LEU A 184 -0.65 -11.22 12.36
CA LEU A 184 -1.44 -12.24 11.67
C LEU A 184 -0.95 -13.66 11.99
N ARG A 185 0.36 -13.86 12.04
CA ARG A 185 0.97 -15.15 12.41
C ARG A 185 0.62 -15.53 13.85
N GLN A 186 0.68 -14.58 14.77
CA GLN A 186 0.25 -14.78 16.17
C GLN A 186 -1.23 -15.13 16.25
N LEU A 187 -2.08 -14.48 15.44
CA LEU A 187 -3.51 -14.77 15.37
C LEU A 187 -3.79 -16.22 14.92
N ILE A 188 -3.11 -16.70 13.87
CA ILE A 188 -3.23 -18.09 13.41
C ILE A 188 -2.75 -19.06 14.50
N ALA A 189 -1.60 -18.79 15.12
CA ALA A 189 -1.07 -19.66 16.18
C ALA A 189 -2.04 -19.76 17.37
N LYS A 190 -2.66 -18.63 17.76
CA LYS A 190 -3.68 -18.59 18.81
C LYS A 190 -4.92 -19.40 18.43
N ARG A 191 -5.42 -19.27 17.20
CA ARG A 191 -6.59 -20.03 16.71
C ARG A 191 -6.33 -21.53 16.70
N LYS A 192 -5.19 -21.97 16.15
CA LYS A 192 -4.79 -23.40 16.15
C LYS A 192 -4.68 -23.98 17.56
N LYS A 193 -4.14 -23.20 18.50
CA LYS A 193 -4.03 -23.63 19.91
C LYS A 193 -5.41 -23.84 20.55
N LEU A 194 -6.38 -22.95 20.27
CA LEU A 194 -7.75 -23.09 20.77
C LEU A 194 -8.48 -24.31 20.19
N GLU A 195 -8.28 -24.59 18.90
CA GLU A 195 -8.84 -25.78 18.24
C GLU A 195 -8.34 -27.07 18.89
N ILE A 196 -7.04 -27.17 19.17
CA ILE A 196 -6.43 -28.34 19.82
C ILE A 196 -7.05 -28.56 21.21
N TYR A 197 -7.12 -27.54 22.06
CA TYR A 197 -7.74 -27.68 23.39
C TYR A 197 -9.21 -28.06 23.32
N SER A 198 -9.96 -27.50 22.36
CA SER A 198 -11.38 -27.85 22.20
C SER A 198 -11.57 -29.31 21.76
N GLY A 199 -10.69 -29.82 20.89
CA GLY A 199 -10.70 -31.22 20.46
C GLY A 199 -10.32 -32.18 21.59
N ASP A 200 -9.31 -31.83 22.39
CA ASP A 200 -8.89 -32.61 23.57
C ASP A 200 -10.00 -32.67 24.63
N ASP A 201 -10.65 -31.54 24.94
CA ASP A 201 -11.79 -31.48 25.86
C ASP A 201 -12.99 -32.29 25.37
N GLU A 202 -13.27 -32.29 24.07
CA GLU A 202 -14.35 -33.09 23.49
C GLU A 202 -14.03 -34.59 23.54
N MET A 203 -12.78 -34.98 23.27
CA MET A 203 -12.32 -36.37 23.41
C MET A 203 -12.36 -36.85 24.86
N GLU A 204 -11.92 -36.03 25.80
CA GLU A 204 -11.98 -36.29 27.25
C GLU A 204 -13.43 -36.48 27.72
N ARG A 205 -14.35 -35.61 27.27
CA ARG A 205 -15.80 -35.74 27.54
C ARG A 205 -16.40 -37.02 26.94
N LYS A 206 -16.05 -37.38 25.71
CA LYS A 206 -16.49 -38.64 25.07
C LYS A 206 -15.96 -39.86 25.84
N ARG A 207 -14.71 -39.83 26.31
CA ARG A 207 -14.11 -40.89 27.12
C ARG A 207 -14.81 -41.08 28.47
N ARG A 208 -15.12 -39.98 29.17
CA ARG A 208 -15.87 -40.02 30.46
C ARG A 208 -17.29 -40.56 30.32
N ARG A 209 -17.97 -40.31 29.19
CA ARG A 209 -19.31 -40.87 28.92
C ARG A 209 -19.26 -42.38 28.67
N ARG A 210 -18.21 -42.89 28.01
CA ARG A 210 -18.03 -44.34 27.76
C ARG A 210 -17.69 -45.15 29.00
N ILE A 211 -17.11 -44.54 30.04
CA ILE A 211 -16.76 -45.24 31.29
C ILE A 211 -17.97 -45.33 32.25
N ARG A 212 -19.00 -44.52 32.03
CA ARG A 212 -20.18 -44.42 32.91
C ARG A 212 -21.43 -45.17 32.40
N GLY A 213 -21.37 -45.79 31.23
CA GLY A 213 -22.42 -46.65 30.67
C GLY A 213 -21.89 -48.05 30.47
#